data_AF-B1J1S2-F1
#
_entry.id   AF-B1J1S2-F1
#
_cell.length_a   1.000
_cell.length_b   1.000
_cell.length_c   1.000
_cell.angle_alpha   90.00
_cell.angle_beta   90.00
_cell.angle_gamma   90.00
#
_symmetry.space_group_name_H-M   'P 1'
#
loop_
_entity.id
_entity.type
_entity.pdbx_description
1 polymer ?
#
loop_
_entity_poly.entity_id
_entity_poly.type
_entity_poly.pdbx_seq_one_letter_code
_entity_poly.pdbx_strand_id
1 'polypeptide(L)'
;MKIFSVNATPVVRQENILLPPTKSEEGTAQPGCKVSLSDEALNDARNKDEVRALHARIYGTPSLGDRISYSYRTRGEEKFKNEPPPENYTPEQAERHRQALDYLVGIEKLSGVETQFEENPFWGLDRAHLVAIEQDENSYTEVERYAAARAKTALDNIFFTRLSDHAYNTGDLRPVFKGYLEYLDNLTDVERLNFPADERERVAGLLARAQSESGSLPEGFSLWQYMNWAPEGRLDLEALLNPAS
;
A
#
# COMPACT_ATOMS: atom_id res chain seq x y z
N MET A 1 23.26 -12.02 17.66
CA MET A 1 21.89 -12.48 18.00
C MET A 1 21.14 -11.32 18.65
N LYS A 2 20.35 -10.60 17.84
CA LYS A 2 19.30 -9.65 18.22
C LYS A 2 18.40 -9.57 16.99
N ILE A 3 17.15 -9.98 17.18
CA ILE A 3 16.12 -10.15 16.17
C ILE A 3 15.52 -8.76 15.94
N PHE A 4 15.54 -8.26 14.70
CA PHE A 4 14.83 -7.02 14.38
C PHE A 4 13.33 -7.33 14.33
N SER A 5 12.66 -6.97 15.43
CA SER A 5 11.22 -6.74 15.49
C SER A 5 10.92 -5.48 14.68
N VAL A 6 10.13 -5.61 13.62
CA VAL A 6 9.71 -4.46 12.80
C VAL A 6 8.33 -4.03 13.25
N ASN A 7 8.29 -3.33 14.39
CA ASN A 7 7.22 -2.41 14.75
C ASN A 7 7.86 -1.02 14.83
N ALA A 8 7.73 -0.22 13.78
CA ALA A 8 7.90 1.23 13.88
C ALA A 8 7.46 1.93 12.59
N THR A 9 6.28 2.52 12.63
CA THR A 9 5.93 3.71 11.85
C THR A 9 6.99 4.81 12.11
N PRO A 10 7.62 5.42 11.09
CA PRO A 10 8.52 6.53 11.34
C PRO A 10 7.73 7.84 11.42
N VAL A 11 7.46 8.28 12.65
CA VAL A 11 7.15 9.69 12.94
C VAL A 11 8.46 10.47 12.95
N VAL A 12 8.75 11.21 11.88
CA VAL A 12 9.88 12.15 11.85
C VAL A 12 9.40 13.49 12.38
N ARG A 13 9.84 13.85 13.59
CA ARG A 13 9.78 15.22 14.14
C ARG A 13 10.68 16.13 13.29
N GLN A 14 10.10 17.14 12.65
CA GLN A 14 10.86 18.27 12.11
C GLN A 14 11.28 19.17 13.28
N GLU A 15 12.58 19.24 13.55
CA GLU A 15 13.17 20.31 14.36
C GLU A 15 13.38 21.54 13.48
N ASN A 16 12.84 22.67 13.93
CA ASN A 16 12.94 23.99 13.32
C ASN A 16 14.40 24.44 13.15
N ILE A 17 14.82 24.66 11.91
CA ILE A 17 15.95 25.55 11.61
C ILE A 17 15.37 26.83 11.00
N LEU A 18 15.35 27.86 11.83
CA LEU A 18 14.88 29.21 11.55
C LEU A 18 15.88 29.90 10.60
N LEU A 19 15.46 30.22 9.37
CA LEU A 19 16.14 31.20 8.51
C LEU A 19 15.34 32.51 8.48
N PRO A 20 16.00 33.68 8.53
CA PRO A 20 15.33 34.97 8.69
C PRO A 20 14.58 35.39 7.41
N PRO A 21 13.49 36.18 7.53
CA PRO A 21 12.70 36.59 6.39
C PRO A 21 13.46 37.61 5.53
N THR A 22 13.65 37.28 4.26
CA THR A 22 13.98 38.25 3.21
C THR A 22 12.76 39.11 2.91
N LYS A 23 12.98 40.42 2.83
CA LYS A 23 11.97 41.46 2.59
C LYS A 23 11.13 41.13 1.35
N SER A 24 9.81 41.05 1.55
CA SER A 24 8.82 41.06 0.48
C SER A 24 8.74 42.47 -0.12
N GLU A 25 9.03 42.56 -1.42
CA GLU A 25 8.70 43.72 -2.23
C GLU A 25 7.18 43.82 -2.39
N GLU A 26 6.64 44.98 -2.05
CA GLU A 26 5.23 45.33 -2.22
C GLU A 26 4.89 45.42 -3.72
N GLY A 27 4.32 44.33 -4.25
CA GLY A 27 3.61 44.33 -5.52
C GLY A 27 2.17 44.80 -5.30
N THR A 28 1.87 46.02 -5.74
CA THR A 28 0.53 46.64 -5.77
C THR A 28 -0.53 45.70 -6.36
N ALA A 29 -1.55 45.37 -5.56
CA ALA A 29 -2.73 44.63 -6.00
C ALA A 29 -3.59 45.49 -6.95
N GLN A 30 -3.82 44.99 -8.17
CA GLN A 30 -4.86 45.53 -9.06
C GLN A 30 -6.26 45.08 -8.56
N PRO A 31 -7.19 46.01 -8.31
CA PRO A 31 -8.55 45.64 -7.91
C PRO A 31 -9.36 45.25 -9.15
N GLY A 32 -9.76 43.97 -9.25
CA GLY A 32 -10.75 43.54 -10.25
C GLY A 32 -10.60 42.14 -10.84
N CYS A 33 -9.51 41.42 -10.60
CA CYS A 33 -9.36 40.07 -11.16
C CYS A 33 -10.08 39.04 -10.26
N LYS A 34 -11.37 38.79 -10.53
CA LYS A 34 -12.01 37.55 -10.07
C LYS A 34 -11.36 36.40 -10.82
N VAL A 35 -10.37 35.75 -10.21
CA VAL A 35 -9.81 34.50 -10.70
C VAL A 35 -10.92 33.44 -10.57
N SER A 36 -11.64 33.21 -11.67
CA SER A 36 -12.55 32.09 -11.82
C SER A 36 -11.70 30.88 -12.21
N LEU A 37 -11.69 29.85 -11.36
CA LEU A 37 -11.13 28.55 -11.73
C LEU A 37 -11.97 27.95 -12.87
N SER A 38 -11.34 27.25 -13.80
CA SER A 38 -12.07 26.48 -14.82
C SER A 38 -12.77 25.27 -14.18
N ASP A 39 -13.83 24.78 -14.80
CA ASP A 39 -14.52 23.56 -14.36
C ASP A 39 -13.59 22.35 -14.31
N GLU A 40 -12.58 22.30 -15.19
CA GLU A 40 -11.52 21.30 -15.19
C GLU A 40 -10.63 21.40 -13.95
N ALA A 41 -10.15 22.60 -13.61
CA ALA A 41 -9.36 22.82 -12.39
C ALA A 41 -10.17 22.54 -11.12
N LEU A 42 -11.49 22.80 -11.13
CA LEU A 42 -12.38 22.47 -10.03
C LEU A 42 -12.62 20.96 -9.91
N ASN A 43 -12.80 20.24 -11.02
CA ASN A 43 -12.93 18.78 -11.02
C ASN A 43 -11.64 18.09 -10.58
N ASP A 44 -10.48 18.58 -11.02
CA ASP A 44 -9.18 18.08 -10.58
C ASP A 44 -8.96 18.31 -9.07
N ALA A 45 -9.35 19.48 -8.57
CA ALA A 45 -9.27 19.78 -7.13
C ALA A 45 -10.19 18.87 -6.32
N ARG A 46 -11.44 18.69 -6.78
CA ARG A 46 -12.41 17.78 -6.14
C ARG A 46 -11.92 16.33 -6.12
N ASN A 47 -11.41 15.84 -7.25
CA ASN A 47 -10.83 14.51 -7.34
C ASN A 47 -9.66 14.35 -6.36
N LYS A 48 -8.75 15.34 -6.27
CA LYS A 48 -7.64 15.31 -5.29
C LYS A 48 -8.12 15.29 -3.85
N ASP A 49 -9.18 16.03 -3.52
CA ASP A 49 -9.74 16.03 -2.17
C ASP A 49 -10.46 14.71 -1.85
N GLU A 50 -11.15 14.11 -2.82
CA GLU A 50 -11.75 12.77 -2.71
C GLU A 50 -10.69 11.70 -2.48
N VAL A 51 -9.60 11.71 -3.27
CA VAL A 51 -8.45 10.80 -3.11
C VAL A 51 -7.81 10.94 -1.73
N ARG A 52 -7.57 12.17 -1.27
CA ARG A 52 -7.02 12.41 0.09
C ARG A 52 -7.97 11.97 1.19
N ALA A 53 -9.27 12.20 1.02
CA ALA A 53 -10.25 11.79 2.01
C ALA A 53 -10.33 10.26 2.11
N LEU A 54 -10.30 9.55 0.97
CA LEU A 54 -10.26 8.10 0.94
C LEU A 54 -8.96 7.56 1.54
N HIS A 55 -7.81 8.15 1.20
CA HIS A 55 -6.52 7.83 1.83
C HIS A 55 -6.58 7.97 3.34
N ALA A 56 -7.09 9.10 3.86
CA ALA A 56 -7.23 9.33 5.30
C ALA A 56 -8.14 8.29 5.97
N ARG A 57 -9.18 7.80 5.31
CA ARG A 57 -10.05 6.74 5.84
C ARG A 57 -9.37 5.38 5.86
N ILE A 58 -8.51 5.07 4.89
CA ILE A 58 -7.84 3.76 4.80
C ILE A 58 -6.57 3.75 5.67
N TYR A 59 -5.68 4.72 5.48
CA TYR A 59 -4.31 4.76 6.01
C TYR A 59 -4.08 5.85 7.07
N GLY A 60 -5.06 6.71 7.33
CA GLY A 60 -4.92 7.81 8.29
C GLY A 60 -4.95 7.35 9.75
N THR A 61 -5.27 8.27 10.66
CA THR A 61 -5.40 7.98 12.10
C THR A 61 -6.77 8.45 12.59
N PRO A 62 -7.68 7.55 12.99
CA PRO A 62 -7.54 6.09 12.99
C PRO A 62 -7.59 5.50 11.57
N SER A 63 -6.72 4.52 11.30
CA SER A 63 -6.71 3.75 10.05
C SER A 63 -7.89 2.77 9.99
N LEU A 64 -8.10 2.16 8.84
CA LEU A 64 -9.09 1.09 8.70
C LEU A 64 -8.83 -0.06 9.70
N GLY A 65 -7.57 -0.47 9.85
CA GLY A 65 -7.17 -1.48 10.82
C GLY A 65 -7.42 -1.05 12.27
N ASP A 66 -7.12 0.21 12.61
CA ASP A 66 -7.38 0.74 13.96
C ASP A 66 -8.87 0.67 14.32
N ARG A 67 -9.75 0.98 13.36
CA ARG A 67 -11.20 0.91 13.57
C ARG A 67 -11.69 -0.51 13.77
N ILE A 68 -11.16 -1.48 13.01
CA ILE A 68 -11.46 -2.90 13.19
C ILE A 68 -10.99 -3.39 14.57
N SER A 69 -9.73 -3.16 14.93
CA SER A 69 -9.19 -3.58 16.22
C SER A 69 -9.93 -2.91 17.39
N TYR A 70 -10.30 -1.64 17.24
CA TYR A 70 -11.13 -0.94 18.24
C TYR A 70 -12.52 -1.56 18.36
N SER A 71 -13.19 -1.85 17.24
CA SER A 71 -14.50 -2.52 17.21
C SER A 71 -14.46 -3.87 17.91
N TYR A 72 -13.46 -4.71 17.59
CA TYR A 72 -13.26 -6.01 18.23
C TYR A 72 -13.09 -5.89 19.75
N ARG A 73 -12.17 -5.01 20.21
CA ARG A 73 -11.85 -4.85 21.64
C ARG A 73 -13.01 -4.27 22.45
N THR A 74 -13.81 -3.38 21.87
CA THR A 74 -14.91 -2.71 22.58
C THR A 74 -16.18 -3.53 22.61
N ARG A 75 -16.50 -4.25 21.53
CA ARG A 75 -17.70 -5.09 21.43
C ARG A 75 -17.49 -6.48 22.04
N GLY A 76 -16.25 -6.96 22.05
CA GLY A 76 -15.89 -8.32 22.41
C GLY A 76 -16.11 -9.29 21.24
N GLU A 77 -15.42 -10.43 21.31
CA GLU A 77 -15.35 -11.44 20.25
C GLU A 77 -16.74 -11.86 19.73
N GLU A 78 -17.63 -12.30 20.62
CA GLU A 78 -18.96 -12.81 20.23
C GLU A 78 -19.78 -11.78 19.44
N LYS A 79 -19.74 -10.51 19.83
CA LYS A 79 -20.49 -9.46 19.14
C LYS A 79 -19.84 -9.00 17.83
N PHE A 80 -18.51 -9.11 17.74
CA PHE A 80 -17.79 -8.81 16.51
C PHE A 80 -18.03 -9.92 15.48
N LYS A 81 -17.80 -11.18 15.88
CA LYS A 81 -17.95 -12.37 15.04
C LYS A 81 -19.36 -12.54 14.46
N ASN A 82 -20.38 -12.20 15.25
CA ASN A 82 -21.79 -12.33 14.85
C ASN A 82 -22.39 -11.03 14.28
N GLU A 83 -21.56 -10.12 13.76
CA GLU A 83 -22.08 -8.95 13.03
C GLU A 83 -22.88 -9.40 11.80
N PRO A 84 -24.13 -8.94 11.64
CA PRO A 84 -24.94 -9.34 10.50
C PRO A 84 -24.38 -8.71 9.22
N PRO A 85 -24.37 -9.45 8.10
CA PRO A 85 -24.01 -8.87 6.80
C PRO A 85 -25.05 -7.81 6.39
N PRO A 86 -24.69 -6.86 5.51
CA PRO A 86 -25.62 -5.89 4.95
C PRO A 86 -26.86 -6.56 4.33
N GLU A 87 -28.04 -5.94 4.49
CA GLU A 87 -29.32 -6.52 4.05
C GLU A 87 -29.40 -6.74 2.53
N ASN A 88 -28.66 -5.95 1.76
CA ASN A 88 -28.60 -6.05 0.30
C ASN A 88 -27.62 -7.12 -0.20
N TYR A 89 -26.94 -7.86 0.69
CA TYR A 89 -26.01 -8.91 0.29
C TYR A 89 -26.76 -10.13 -0.25
N THR A 90 -26.26 -10.64 -1.37
CA THR A 90 -26.58 -12.00 -1.84
C THR A 90 -26.08 -13.05 -0.82
N PRO A 91 -26.58 -14.30 -0.86
CA PRO A 91 -26.10 -15.36 0.02
C PRO A 91 -24.57 -15.56 -0.02
N GLU A 92 -23.96 -15.43 -1.19
CA GLU A 92 -22.51 -15.55 -1.39
C GLU A 92 -21.74 -14.40 -0.74
N GLN A 93 -22.21 -13.15 -0.91
CA GLN A 93 -21.62 -11.98 -0.24
C GLN A 93 -21.78 -12.07 1.28
N ALA A 94 -22.93 -12.55 1.76
CA ALA A 94 -23.18 -12.76 3.19
C ALA A 94 -22.23 -13.80 3.78
N GLU A 95 -21.91 -14.86 3.03
CA GLU A 95 -20.94 -15.87 3.48
C GLU A 95 -19.51 -15.33 3.49
N ARG A 96 -19.09 -14.64 2.43
CA ARG A 96 -17.79 -13.96 2.37
C ARG A 96 -17.60 -12.98 3.53
N HIS A 97 -18.63 -12.23 3.90
CA HIS A 97 -18.60 -11.33 5.05
C HIS A 97 -18.33 -12.07 6.36
N ARG A 98 -19.00 -13.21 6.60
CA ARG A 98 -18.76 -14.06 7.79
C ARG A 98 -17.35 -14.61 7.81
N GLN A 99 -16.85 -15.09 6.67
CA GLN A 99 -15.48 -15.57 6.54
C GLN A 99 -14.46 -14.46 6.86
N ALA A 100 -14.71 -13.23 6.41
CA ALA A 100 -13.86 -12.09 6.73
C ALA A 100 -13.86 -11.76 8.25
N LEU A 101 -15.02 -11.83 8.90
CA LEU A 101 -15.11 -11.69 10.37
C LEU A 101 -14.34 -12.78 11.09
N ASP A 102 -14.53 -14.04 10.72
CA ASP A 102 -13.87 -15.19 11.33
C ASP A 102 -12.34 -15.09 11.22
N TYR A 103 -11.84 -14.76 10.02
CA TYR A 103 -10.42 -14.51 9.77
C TYR A 103 -9.89 -13.38 10.66
N LEU A 104 -10.58 -12.23 10.72
CA LEU A 104 -10.13 -11.09 11.53
C LEU A 104 -10.18 -11.35 13.04
N VAL A 105 -11.12 -12.17 13.53
CA VAL A 105 -11.10 -12.66 14.92
C VAL A 105 -9.83 -13.47 15.18
N GLY A 106 -9.43 -14.34 14.26
CA GLY A 106 -8.17 -15.09 14.34
C GLY A 106 -6.95 -14.17 14.49
N ILE A 107 -6.89 -13.12 13.65
CA ILE A 107 -5.83 -12.10 13.69
C ILE A 107 -5.82 -11.36 15.04
N GLU A 108 -6.97 -10.89 15.52
CA GLU A 108 -7.05 -10.14 16.77
C GLU A 108 -6.68 -10.99 18.00
N LYS A 109 -7.03 -12.28 18.02
CA LYS A 109 -6.61 -13.22 19.06
C LYS A 109 -5.09 -13.36 19.13
N LEU A 110 -4.43 -13.31 17.99
CA LEU A 110 -2.98 -13.39 17.87
C LEU A 110 -2.31 -12.01 17.95
N SER A 111 -3.01 -10.99 18.48
CA SER A 111 -2.50 -9.62 18.61
C SER A 111 -2.01 -9.02 17.29
N GLY A 112 -2.67 -9.35 16.18
CA GLY A 112 -2.33 -8.86 14.85
C GLY A 112 -1.33 -9.73 14.08
N VAL A 113 -0.82 -10.81 14.67
CA VAL A 113 0.11 -11.72 13.97
C VAL A 113 -0.65 -12.58 12.97
N GLU A 114 -0.24 -12.51 11.71
CA GLU A 114 -0.76 -13.38 10.66
C GLU A 114 -0.04 -14.72 10.67
N THR A 115 -0.78 -15.80 10.84
CA THR A 115 -0.25 -17.16 10.74
C THR A 115 -0.95 -18.02 9.68
N GLN A 116 -2.13 -17.59 9.23
CA GLN A 116 -3.01 -18.34 8.34
C GLN A 116 -3.62 -17.39 7.30
N PHE A 117 -2.79 -16.93 6.36
CA PHE A 117 -3.23 -16.00 5.31
C PHE A 117 -4.23 -16.67 4.35
N GLU A 118 -4.17 -18.00 4.23
CA GLU A 118 -5.06 -18.83 3.42
C GLU A 118 -6.51 -18.89 3.94
N GLU A 119 -6.74 -18.52 5.20
CA GLU A 119 -8.08 -18.41 5.78
C GLU A 119 -8.77 -17.09 5.41
N ASN A 120 -8.04 -16.14 4.83
CA ASN A 120 -8.61 -14.89 4.33
C ASN A 120 -9.47 -15.17 3.08
N PRO A 121 -10.75 -14.75 3.04
CA PRO A 121 -11.63 -15.03 1.90
C PRO A 121 -11.20 -14.35 0.59
N PHE A 122 -10.28 -13.39 0.66
CA PHE A 122 -9.69 -12.71 -0.50
C PHE A 122 -8.31 -13.26 -0.87
N TRP A 123 -7.83 -14.30 -0.19
CA TRP A 123 -6.55 -14.92 -0.51
C TRP A 123 -6.54 -15.47 -1.94
N GLY A 124 -5.41 -15.28 -2.64
CA GLY A 124 -5.24 -15.73 -4.03
C GLY A 124 -5.81 -14.79 -5.09
N LEU A 125 -6.50 -13.71 -4.71
CA LEU A 125 -6.79 -12.61 -5.64
C LEU A 125 -5.51 -11.86 -5.99
N ASP A 126 -5.45 -11.31 -7.19
CA ASP A 126 -4.35 -10.43 -7.57
C ASP A 126 -4.39 -9.10 -6.82
N ARG A 127 -3.24 -8.43 -6.78
CA ARG A 127 -3.09 -7.14 -6.09
C ARG A 127 -4.11 -6.09 -6.57
N ALA A 128 -4.42 -6.04 -7.86
CA ALA A 128 -5.31 -5.04 -8.43
C ALA A 128 -6.76 -5.22 -7.93
N HIS A 129 -7.26 -6.46 -7.88
CA HIS A 129 -8.56 -6.78 -7.32
C HIS A 129 -8.60 -6.49 -5.81
N LEU A 130 -7.53 -6.79 -5.07
CA LEU A 130 -7.46 -6.51 -3.64
C LEU A 130 -7.50 -5.01 -3.34
N VAL A 131 -6.79 -4.19 -4.12
CA VAL A 131 -6.86 -2.73 -4.03
C VAL A 131 -8.26 -2.22 -4.35
N ALA A 132 -8.90 -2.75 -5.40
CA ALA A 132 -10.26 -2.36 -5.77
C ALA A 132 -11.26 -2.63 -4.64
N ILE A 133 -11.15 -3.78 -3.96
CA ILE A 133 -11.99 -4.12 -2.81
C ILE A 133 -11.71 -3.17 -1.64
N GLU A 134 -10.44 -2.97 -1.26
CA GLU A 134 -10.04 -2.08 -0.16
C GLU A 134 -10.59 -0.65 -0.33
N GLN A 135 -10.67 -0.16 -1.56
CA GLN A 135 -11.10 1.21 -1.87
C GLN A 135 -12.61 1.36 -2.16
N ASP A 136 -13.34 0.26 -2.39
CA ASP A 136 -14.77 0.30 -2.68
C ASP A 136 -15.61 0.34 -1.39
N GLU A 137 -15.98 1.55 -0.97
CA GLU A 137 -16.81 1.79 0.21
C GLU A 137 -18.30 1.51 0.00
N ASN A 138 -18.73 1.27 -1.24
CA ASN A 138 -20.14 1.10 -1.60
C ASN A 138 -20.55 -0.37 -1.65
N SER A 139 -19.64 -1.24 -2.09
CA SER A 139 -19.93 -2.66 -2.29
C SER A 139 -19.40 -3.58 -1.18
N TYR A 140 -18.51 -3.08 -0.31
CA TYR A 140 -17.83 -3.87 0.72
C TYR A 140 -17.86 -3.19 2.09
N THR A 141 -17.99 -3.98 3.16
CA THR A 141 -17.91 -3.48 4.53
C THR A 141 -16.47 -3.16 4.94
N GLU A 142 -16.27 -2.40 6.02
CA GLU A 142 -14.93 -2.15 6.57
C GLU A 142 -14.18 -3.46 6.91
N VAL A 143 -14.89 -4.49 7.36
CA VAL A 143 -14.35 -5.82 7.67
C VAL A 143 -13.77 -6.46 6.40
N GLU A 144 -14.55 -6.48 5.32
CA GLU A 144 -14.12 -7.06 4.04
C GLU A 144 -12.97 -6.26 3.43
N ARG A 145 -13.06 -4.93 3.45
CA ARG A 145 -12.01 -4.03 2.98
C ARG A 145 -10.71 -4.23 3.75
N TYR A 146 -10.78 -4.42 5.06
CA TYR A 146 -9.59 -4.69 5.87
C TYR A 146 -9.01 -6.07 5.61
N ALA A 147 -9.85 -7.10 5.46
CA ALA A 147 -9.38 -8.42 5.04
C ALA A 147 -8.66 -8.36 3.67
N ALA A 148 -9.21 -7.64 2.69
CA ALA A 148 -8.54 -7.41 1.42
C ALA A 148 -7.21 -6.65 1.56
N ALA A 149 -7.16 -5.61 2.41
CA ALA A 149 -5.93 -4.88 2.70
C ALA A 149 -4.83 -5.78 3.31
N ARG A 150 -5.23 -6.75 4.15
CA ARG A 150 -4.31 -7.73 4.76
C ARG A 150 -3.76 -8.70 3.72
N ALA A 151 -4.60 -9.25 2.83
CA ALA A 151 -4.16 -10.07 1.71
C ALA A 151 -3.24 -9.29 0.76
N LYS A 152 -3.56 -8.02 0.47
CA LYS A 152 -2.69 -7.12 -0.33
C LYS A 152 -1.32 -6.95 0.33
N THR A 153 -1.30 -6.66 1.62
CA THR A 153 -0.07 -6.47 2.38
C THR A 153 0.80 -7.74 2.38
N ALA A 154 0.17 -8.92 2.47
CA ALA A 154 0.89 -10.18 2.38
C ALA A 154 1.53 -10.39 0.99
N LEU A 155 0.85 -10.07 -0.11
CA LEU A 155 1.43 -10.10 -1.46
C LEU A 155 2.62 -9.13 -1.59
N ASP A 156 2.42 -7.88 -1.16
CA ASP A 156 3.47 -6.85 -1.20
C ASP A 156 4.71 -7.31 -0.39
N ASN A 157 4.49 -7.89 0.80
CA ASN A 157 5.57 -8.43 1.63
C ASN A 157 6.29 -9.61 0.95
N ILE A 158 5.56 -10.58 0.40
CA ILE A 158 6.16 -11.72 -0.31
C ILE A 158 7.04 -11.23 -1.47
N PHE A 159 6.54 -10.27 -2.25
CA PHE A 159 7.27 -9.66 -3.35
C PHE A 159 8.58 -9.02 -2.88
N PHE A 160 8.53 -8.12 -1.90
CA PHE A 160 9.72 -7.42 -1.42
C PHE A 160 10.68 -8.30 -0.60
N THR A 161 10.19 -9.29 0.14
CA THR A 161 11.03 -10.28 0.82
C THR A 161 11.87 -11.05 -0.18
N ARG A 162 11.30 -11.51 -1.30
CA ARG A 162 12.04 -12.25 -2.34
C ARG A 162 13.13 -11.40 -3.00
N LEU A 163 12.83 -10.13 -3.29
CA LEU A 163 13.83 -9.21 -3.84
C LEU A 163 14.95 -8.94 -2.83
N SER A 164 14.60 -8.77 -1.55
CA SER A 164 15.57 -8.54 -0.47
C SER A 164 16.44 -9.77 -0.21
N ASP A 165 15.86 -10.96 -0.23
CA ASP A 165 16.58 -12.23 -0.10
C ASP A 165 17.56 -12.43 -1.25
N HIS A 166 17.15 -12.09 -2.49
CA HIS A 166 18.08 -12.11 -3.62
C HIS A 166 19.25 -11.15 -3.37
N ALA A 167 18.96 -9.88 -3.06
CA ALA A 167 19.99 -8.88 -2.80
C ALA A 167 20.93 -9.26 -1.65
N TYR A 168 20.41 -9.88 -0.59
CA TYR A 168 21.21 -10.38 0.53
C TYR A 168 22.18 -11.50 0.09
N ASN A 169 21.73 -12.39 -0.79
CA ASN A 169 22.52 -13.54 -1.24
C ASN A 169 23.52 -13.21 -2.35
N THR A 170 23.20 -12.28 -3.25
CA THR A 170 24.04 -11.95 -4.42
C THR A 170 24.79 -10.63 -4.30
N GLY A 171 24.34 -9.74 -3.41
CA GLY A 171 24.80 -8.35 -3.35
C GLY A 171 24.22 -7.45 -4.44
N ASP A 172 23.38 -7.98 -5.34
CA ASP A 172 22.78 -7.20 -6.44
C ASP A 172 21.49 -6.51 -6.00
N LEU A 173 21.53 -5.18 -5.91
CA LEU A 173 20.40 -4.34 -5.52
C LEU A 173 19.52 -3.90 -6.70
N ARG A 174 19.94 -4.14 -7.95
CA ARG A 174 19.19 -3.68 -9.13
C ARG A 174 17.76 -4.26 -9.15
N PRO A 175 17.52 -5.55 -8.85
CA PRO A 175 16.16 -6.11 -8.80
C PRO A 175 15.29 -5.45 -7.72
N VAL A 176 15.87 -5.12 -6.55
CA VAL A 176 15.14 -4.43 -5.47
C VAL A 176 14.67 -3.06 -5.94
N PHE A 177 15.57 -2.24 -6.49
CA PHE A 177 15.21 -0.88 -6.93
C PHE A 177 14.28 -0.90 -8.15
N LYS A 178 14.50 -1.82 -9.10
CA LYS A 178 13.62 -2.00 -10.25
C LYS A 178 12.22 -2.44 -9.82
N GLY A 179 12.12 -3.43 -8.94
CA GLY A 179 10.84 -3.89 -8.41
C GLY A 179 10.11 -2.79 -7.63
N TYR A 180 10.83 -1.99 -6.85
CA TYR A 180 10.22 -0.86 -6.13
C TYR A 180 9.75 0.26 -7.06
N LEU A 181 10.47 0.56 -8.14
CA LEU A 181 9.99 1.51 -9.16
C LEU A 181 8.71 1.03 -9.81
N GLU A 182 8.66 -0.23 -10.23
CA GLU A 182 7.46 -0.79 -10.83
C GLU A 182 6.30 -0.82 -9.84
N TYR A 183 6.57 -1.09 -8.57
CA TYR A 183 5.57 -0.98 -7.52
C TYR A 183 4.98 0.43 -7.45
N LEU A 184 5.83 1.47 -7.35
CA LEU A 184 5.38 2.87 -7.32
C LEU A 184 4.60 3.27 -8.58
N ASP A 185 4.99 2.76 -9.75
CA ASP A 185 4.33 3.04 -11.04
C ASP A 185 2.97 2.36 -11.19
N ASN A 186 2.68 1.33 -10.38
CA ASN A 186 1.42 0.60 -10.39
C ASN A 186 0.52 0.91 -9.18
N LEU A 187 0.91 1.83 -8.30
CA LEU A 187 0.05 2.28 -7.21
C LEU A 187 -1.12 3.11 -7.73
N THR A 188 -2.28 2.97 -7.08
CA THR A 188 -3.38 3.93 -7.24
C THR A 188 -2.99 5.31 -6.69
N ASP A 189 -3.69 6.36 -7.12
CA ASP A 189 -3.48 7.72 -6.59
C ASP A 189 -3.64 7.78 -5.06
N VAL A 190 -4.56 6.97 -4.52
CA VAL A 190 -4.77 6.82 -3.08
C VAL A 190 -3.55 6.22 -2.41
N GLU A 191 -3.02 5.10 -2.93
CA GLU A 191 -1.84 4.45 -2.36
C GLU A 191 -0.57 5.29 -2.50
N ARG A 192 -0.43 6.08 -3.58
CA ARG A 192 0.74 6.91 -3.83
C ARG A 192 0.97 7.96 -2.72
N LEU A 193 -0.09 8.38 -2.04
CA LEU A 193 -0.04 9.30 -0.90
C LEU A 193 0.66 8.71 0.34
N ASN A 194 0.88 7.39 0.40
CA ASN A 194 1.70 6.76 1.44
C ASN A 194 3.21 7.04 1.27
N PHE A 195 3.61 7.62 0.15
CA PHE A 195 5.00 7.80 -0.23
C PHE A 195 5.30 9.28 -0.53
N PRO A 196 6.54 9.76 -0.29
CA PRO A 196 6.96 11.10 -0.69
C PRO A 196 6.73 11.37 -2.18
N ALA A 197 6.43 12.62 -2.54
CA ALA A 197 6.16 12.99 -3.93
C ALA A 197 7.33 12.66 -4.86
N ASP A 198 8.57 12.81 -4.37
CA ASP A 198 9.84 12.56 -5.07
C ASP A 198 10.37 11.13 -4.90
N GLU A 199 9.61 10.24 -4.27
CA GLU A 199 10.07 8.88 -3.94
C GLU A 199 10.46 8.09 -5.20
N ARG A 200 9.69 8.23 -6.29
CA ARG A 200 9.96 7.54 -7.56
C ARG A 200 11.29 7.99 -8.15
N GLU A 201 11.53 9.30 -8.22
CA GLU A 201 12.76 9.90 -8.73
C GLU A 201 13.97 9.46 -7.90
N ARG A 202 13.80 9.44 -6.57
CA ARG A 202 14.81 8.96 -5.63
C ARG A 202 15.19 7.51 -5.92
N VAL A 203 14.22 6.61 -6.07
CA VAL A 203 14.47 5.20 -6.38
C VAL A 203 15.06 5.02 -7.78
N ALA A 204 14.66 5.84 -8.75
CA ALA A 204 15.24 5.84 -10.10
C ALA A 204 16.73 6.19 -10.07
N GLY A 205 17.13 7.17 -9.25
CA GLY A 205 18.53 7.49 -9.01
C GLY A 205 19.32 6.34 -8.38
N LEU A 206 18.71 5.62 -7.42
CA LEU A 206 19.32 4.44 -6.81
C LEU A 206 19.51 3.30 -7.82
N LEU A 207 18.52 3.03 -8.67
CA LEU A 207 18.64 2.03 -9.74
C LEU A 207 19.74 2.42 -10.73
N ALA A 208 19.78 3.68 -11.18
CA ALA A 208 20.79 4.16 -12.12
C ALA A 208 22.21 4.00 -11.55
N ARG A 209 22.39 4.28 -10.25
CA ARG A 209 23.66 4.04 -9.55
C ARG A 209 24.01 2.56 -9.48
N ALA A 210 23.07 1.70 -9.10
CA ALA A 210 23.32 0.25 -9.05
C ALA A 210 23.68 -0.31 -10.45
N GLN A 211 23.07 0.23 -11.51
CA GLN A 211 23.39 -0.17 -12.89
C GLN A 211 24.76 0.34 -13.37
N SER A 212 25.24 1.49 -12.89
CA SER A 212 26.59 1.95 -13.23
C SER A 212 27.68 1.14 -12.53
N GLU A 213 27.39 0.59 -11.36
CA GLU A 213 28.30 -0.22 -10.55
C GLU A 213 28.31 -1.70 -11.01
N SER A 214 27.16 -2.28 -11.38
CA SER A 214 26.99 -3.72 -11.65
C SER A 214 26.55 -4.06 -13.07
N GLY A 215 26.43 -3.07 -13.95
CA GLY A 215 25.93 -3.21 -15.31
C GLY A 215 24.41 -3.05 -15.42
N SER A 216 23.93 -2.85 -16.64
CA SER A 216 22.49 -2.61 -16.88
C SER A 216 21.67 -3.90 -16.79
N LEU A 217 20.42 -3.75 -16.35
CA LEU A 217 19.43 -4.82 -16.48
C LEU A 217 19.03 -5.00 -17.96
N PRO A 218 18.58 -6.20 -18.37
CA PRO A 218 18.09 -6.42 -19.73
C PRO A 218 16.95 -5.47 -20.13
N GLU A 219 16.87 -5.15 -21.41
CA GLU A 219 15.74 -4.40 -21.94
C GLU A 219 14.43 -5.18 -21.74
N GLY A 220 13.36 -4.50 -21.31
CA GLY A 220 12.08 -5.13 -21.01
C GLY A 220 12.04 -5.97 -19.73
N PHE A 221 13.13 -6.01 -18.95
CA PHE A 221 13.14 -6.68 -17.66
C PHE A 221 12.07 -6.09 -16.74
N SER A 222 11.14 -6.94 -16.29
CA SER A 222 10.08 -6.56 -15.37
C SER A 222 9.88 -7.59 -14.28
N LEU A 223 9.71 -7.09 -13.07
CA LEU A 223 9.46 -7.87 -11.87
C LEU A 223 7.98 -7.82 -11.46
N TRP A 224 7.22 -6.83 -11.93
CA TRP A 224 5.80 -6.68 -11.62
C TRP A 224 4.96 -7.93 -11.94
N GLN A 225 5.32 -8.65 -13.00
CA GLN A 225 4.66 -9.92 -13.35
C GLN A 225 4.75 -10.98 -12.24
N TYR A 226 5.70 -10.85 -11.31
CA TYR A 226 5.86 -11.73 -10.14
C TYR A 226 5.13 -11.24 -8.89
N MET A 227 4.41 -10.12 -8.95
CA MET A 227 3.63 -9.61 -7.81
C MET A 227 2.57 -10.61 -7.34
N ASN A 228 1.94 -11.32 -8.27
CA ASN A 228 0.90 -12.31 -7.99
C ASN A 228 1.44 -13.75 -7.97
N TRP A 229 2.75 -13.93 -7.83
CA TRP A 229 3.35 -15.26 -7.84
C TRP A 229 2.94 -16.02 -6.57
N ALA A 230 2.62 -17.31 -6.73
CA ALA A 230 2.36 -18.23 -5.63
C ALA A 230 3.41 -18.07 -4.49
N PRO A 231 3.00 -18.17 -3.22
CA PRO A 231 3.86 -17.95 -2.05
C PRO A 231 5.02 -18.95 -1.97
N GLU A 232 4.90 -20.10 -2.65
CA GLU A 232 5.95 -21.12 -2.75
C GLU A 232 6.91 -20.81 -3.91
N GLY A 233 8.22 -20.97 -3.65
CA GLY A 233 9.28 -20.79 -4.65
C GLY A 233 10.27 -19.69 -4.29
N ARG A 234 11.55 -19.91 -4.65
CA ARG A 234 12.58 -18.86 -4.63
C ARG A 234 12.49 -18.07 -5.92
N LEU A 235 12.79 -16.78 -5.84
CA LEU A 235 13.00 -15.96 -7.01
C LEU A 235 14.31 -16.40 -7.69
N ASP A 236 14.18 -17.14 -8.79
CA ASP A 236 15.31 -17.51 -9.64
C ASP A 236 15.57 -16.39 -10.66
N LEU A 237 16.34 -15.40 -10.22
CA LEU A 237 16.74 -14.27 -11.06
C LEU A 237 17.81 -14.63 -12.09
N GLU A 238 18.52 -15.75 -11.95
CA GLU A 238 19.53 -16.17 -12.93
C GLU A 238 18.87 -16.50 -14.27
N ALA A 239 17.71 -17.18 -14.23
CA ALA A 239 16.87 -17.43 -15.41
C ALA A 239 16.28 -16.14 -16.03
N LEU A 240 16.13 -15.07 -15.24
CA LEU A 240 15.52 -13.80 -15.68
C LEU A 240 16.53 -12.78 -16.20
N LEU A 241 17.76 -12.82 -15.69
CA LEU A 241 18.87 -11.99 -16.14
C LEU A 241 19.56 -12.58 -17.38
N ASN A 242 19.41 -13.89 -17.64
CA ASN A 242 19.85 -14.59 -18.84
C ASN A 242 18.69 -15.40 -19.46
N PRO A 243 17.82 -14.79 -20.29
CA PRO A 243 16.69 -15.51 -20.91
C PRO A 243 17.11 -16.54 -21.99
N ALA A 244 18.42 -16.80 -22.17
CA ALA A 244 19.00 -17.63 -23.22
C ALA A 244 19.79 -18.86 -22.69
N SER A 245 19.67 -19.20 -21.41
CA SER A 245 20.24 -20.43 -20.82
C SER A 245 19.23 -21.56 -20.75
#